data_AF-A0A564G7Y3-F1
#
_entry.id   AF-A0A564G7Y3-F1
#
_cell.length_a   1.000
_cell.length_b   1.000
_cell.length_c   1.000
_cell.angle_alpha   90.00
_cell.angle_beta   90.00
_cell.angle_gamma   90.00
#
_symmetry.space_group_name_H-M   'P 1'
#
loop_
_entity.id
_entity.type
_entity.pdbx_description
1 polymer ?
#
loop_
_entity_poly.entity_id
_entity_poly.type
_entity_poly.pdbx_seq_one_letter_code
_entity_poly.pdbx_strand_id
1 'polypeptide(L)'
;MRRHYPLNSAGVEDAGKLPWTNGVPSTGTEGSYPGFEIVVDTESELLNAQDASGLVRNGADQTQLAQAISRGAYLGAFGGSANALTASLQNSTVWPSLLPGMKFTGIVTQPNTGAVSVALSGFSTPPGVLNLFRRDGQALQAGDLRTGLPFSFVYDGSAFRVSTPAASEVTVAGASLVHRGVSTGTTNAIVAGLTPGITAYELGVVYVIKLSAANTGAVTANLDGRGALPVVRSNGNPLRAGDISNMAVLTYNSDGYFVLANLAQEIAPPGSGFAGSQQRFGYTPVNGQTQTLTATFTTTYAGIVQCVATLNTSPQNGNISTAASISVNGAASSGSADSVSGSCTSIVSVAVPAGASVTVAAQSTPSQTPTAAASQYLNYIFIPG
;
A
#
# COMPACT_ATOMS: atom_id res chain seq x y z
N MET A 1 -69.16 15.90 39.52
CA MET A 1 -67.90 16.33 40.16
C MET A 1 -67.36 15.11 40.89
N ARG A 2 -66.48 14.35 40.24
CA ARG A 2 -66.01 13.04 40.72
C ARG A 2 -65.01 13.25 41.87
N ARG A 3 -65.17 12.45 42.93
CA ARG A 3 -64.35 12.51 44.15
C ARG A 3 -62.90 12.22 43.77
N HIS A 4 -62.01 13.21 43.95
CA HIS A 4 -60.57 12.99 43.98
C HIS A 4 -60.25 11.89 45.01
N TYR A 5 -59.22 11.08 44.73
CA TYR A 5 -58.69 10.10 45.69
C TYR A 5 -58.45 10.78 47.05
N PRO A 6 -58.75 10.10 48.18
CA PRO A 6 -58.36 10.63 49.47
C PRO A 6 -56.83 10.74 49.49
N LEU A 7 -56.34 11.97 49.50
CA LEU A 7 -54.94 12.25 49.71
C LEU A 7 -54.56 11.79 51.11
N ASN A 8 -53.39 11.18 51.25
CA ASN A 8 -52.82 10.95 52.58
C ASN A 8 -52.49 12.29 53.24
N SER A 9 -52.07 12.26 54.50
CA SER A 9 -51.70 13.47 55.25
C SER A 9 -50.53 14.26 54.66
N ALA A 10 -49.84 13.74 53.63
CA ALA A 10 -48.78 14.41 52.89
C ALA A 10 -49.25 14.96 51.53
N GLY A 11 -50.54 14.88 51.19
CA GLY A 11 -51.07 15.36 49.92
C GLY A 11 -50.81 14.43 48.73
N VAL A 12 -50.39 13.18 48.97
CA VAL A 12 -50.10 12.18 47.93
C VAL A 12 -51.22 11.13 47.92
N GLU A 13 -51.56 10.57 46.76
CA GLU A 13 -52.57 9.52 46.63
C GLU A 13 -52.22 8.29 47.49
N ASP A 14 -53.14 7.87 48.38
CA ASP A 14 -52.94 6.73 49.29
C ASP A 14 -53.15 5.40 48.56
N ALA A 15 -52.08 4.88 47.94
CA ALA A 15 -52.08 3.61 47.21
C ALA A 15 -52.45 2.37 48.06
N GLY A 16 -52.49 2.50 49.39
CA GLY A 16 -52.82 1.40 50.30
C GLY A 16 -54.31 1.20 50.58
N LYS A 17 -55.20 2.08 50.11
CA LYS A 17 -56.60 2.08 50.55
C LYS A 17 -57.65 1.56 49.58
N LEU A 18 -57.36 1.34 48.29
CA LEU A 18 -58.28 0.64 47.39
C LEU A 18 -57.52 -0.12 46.28
N PRO A 19 -57.85 -1.39 45.98
CA PRO A 19 -57.33 -2.07 44.80
C PRO A 19 -57.80 -1.38 43.52
N TRP A 20 -56.90 -1.24 42.54
CA TRP A 20 -57.22 -0.75 41.20
C TRP A 20 -58.43 -1.51 40.65
N THR A 21 -59.56 -0.83 40.51
CA THR A 21 -60.80 -1.42 39.98
C THR A 21 -60.96 -0.92 38.55
N ASN A 22 -61.00 -1.83 37.58
CA ASN A 22 -61.28 -1.45 36.20
C ASN A 22 -62.70 -0.89 36.12
N GLY A 23 -62.87 0.20 35.37
CA GLY A 23 -64.20 0.73 35.09
C GLY A 23 -64.98 -0.28 34.26
N VAL A 24 -66.27 -0.43 34.55
CA VAL A 24 -67.17 -1.32 33.81
C VAL A 24 -68.20 -0.45 33.08
N PRO A 25 -67.99 -0.15 31.78
CA PRO A 25 -68.83 0.79 31.05
C PRO A 25 -70.29 0.35 30.96
N SER A 26 -70.57 -0.96 30.95
CA SER A 26 -71.93 -1.51 30.88
C SER A 26 -72.75 -1.32 32.15
N THR A 27 -72.10 -1.08 33.29
CA THR A 27 -72.79 -0.88 34.59
C THR A 27 -72.66 0.56 35.09
N GLY A 28 -71.97 1.44 34.35
CA GLY A 28 -71.67 2.79 34.80
C GLY A 28 -70.71 2.86 35.99
N THR A 29 -70.02 1.76 36.31
CA THR A 29 -69.05 1.72 37.42
C THR A 29 -67.78 2.43 36.99
N GLU A 30 -67.49 3.56 37.61
CA GLU A 30 -66.27 4.34 37.39
C GLU A 30 -65.07 3.57 37.93
N GLY A 31 -64.06 3.38 37.07
CA GLY A 31 -62.83 2.71 37.46
C GLY A 31 -61.82 3.65 38.08
N SER A 32 -60.73 3.10 38.58
CA SER A 32 -59.53 3.88 38.87
C SER A 32 -59.04 4.53 37.59
N TYR A 33 -59.00 5.87 37.55
CA TYR A 33 -58.44 6.62 36.44
C TYR A 33 -57.01 7.00 36.82
N PRO A 34 -56.02 6.77 35.93
CA PRO A 34 -54.71 7.40 36.11
C PRO A 34 -54.91 8.92 36.22
N GLY A 35 -54.20 9.56 37.15
CA GLY A 35 -54.22 11.01 37.28
C GLY A 35 -53.87 11.66 35.94
N PHE A 36 -54.61 12.69 35.55
CA PHE A 36 -54.45 13.37 34.25
C PHE A 36 -52.99 13.76 33.93
N GLU A 37 -52.25 14.16 34.96
CA GLU A 37 -50.84 14.57 34.88
C GLU A 37 -49.95 13.44 34.31
N ILE A 38 -50.16 12.17 34.68
CA ILE A 38 -49.30 11.08 34.22
C ILE A 38 -49.38 10.88 32.70
N VAL A 39 -50.53 11.15 32.09
CA VAL A 39 -50.73 10.99 30.64
C VAL A 39 -50.13 12.19 29.92
N VAL A 40 -50.46 13.41 30.36
CA VAL A 40 -50.02 14.64 29.70
C VAL A 40 -48.52 14.88 29.84
N ASP A 41 -47.94 14.53 30.98
CA ASP A 41 -46.50 14.66 31.22
C ASP A 41 -45.72 13.66 30.36
N THR A 42 -46.19 12.41 30.28
CA THR A 42 -45.58 11.39 29.41
C THR A 42 -45.66 11.80 27.95
N GLU A 43 -46.84 12.23 27.47
CA GLU A 43 -46.99 12.71 26.09
C GLU A 43 -46.08 13.90 25.80
N SER A 44 -45.99 14.85 26.73
CA SER A 44 -45.10 16.00 26.61
C SER A 44 -43.63 15.58 26.56
N GLU A 45 -43.22 14.60 27.36
CA GLU A 45 -41.86 14.04 27.34
C GLU A 45 -41.54 13.39 25.99
N LEU A 46 -42.45 12.58 25.45
CA LEU A 46 -42.27 11.94 24.14
C LEU A 46 -42.17 12.98 23.01
N LEU A 47 -43.00 14.02 23.04
CA LEU A 47 -42.95 15.11 22.06
C LEU A 47 -41.65 15.92 22.18
N ASN A 48 -41.17 16.16 23.40
CA ASN A 48 -39.89 16.83 23.64
C ASN A 48 -38.71 16.00 23.12
N ALA A 49 -38.76 14.67 23.24
CA ALA A 49 -37.75 13.78 22.68
C ALA A 49 -37.71 13.85 21.14
N GLN A 50 -38.88 13.90 20.49
CA GLN A 50 -38.97 14.09 19.03
C GLN A 50 -38.37 15.42 18.58
N ASP A 51 -38.72 16.50 19.26
CA ASP A 51 -38.20 17.84 18.98
C ASP A 51 -36.69 17.94 19.15
N ALA A 52 -36.14 17.37 20.24
CA ALA A 52 -34.71 17.36 20.50
C ALA A 52 -33.89 16.59 19.45
N SER A 53 -34.53 15.64 18.75
CA SER A 53 -33.92 14.90 17.64
C SER A 53 -34.02 15.61 16.27
N GLY A 54 -34.63 16.80 16.24
CA GLY A 54 -34.81 17.61 15.03
C GLY A 54 -35.92 17.11 14.09
N LEU A 55 -36.88 16.33 14.61
CA LEU A 55 -38.04 15.89 13.84
C LEU A 55 -39.15 16.95 13.87
N VAL A 56 -39.88 17.07 12.76
CA VAL A 56 -41.11 17.86 12.70
C VAL A 56 -42.28 16.95 13.09
N ARG A 57 -43.01 17.30 14.15
CA ARG A 57 -44.15 16.52 14.66
C ARG A 57 -45.16 16.25 13.54
N ASN A 58 -45.57 15.00 13.39
CA ASN A 58 -46.52 14.57 12.35
C ASN A 58 -47.47 13.52 12.93
N GLY A 59 -48.76 13.87 13.08
CA GLY A 59 -49.78 12.96 13.61
C GLY A 59 -50.05 11.71 12.75
N ALA A 60 -49.54 11.67 11.51
CA ALA A 60 -49.61 10.48 10.66
C ALA A 60 -48.41 9.53 10.81
N ASP A 61 -47.28 9.99 11.36
CA ASP A 61 -46.08 9.18 11.55
C ASP A 61 -46.02 8.62 12.98
N GLN A 62 -46.35 7.33 13.13
CA GLN A 62 -46.34 6.64 14.43
C GLN A 62 -44.95 6.17 14.85
N THR A 63 -43.90 6.46 14.07
CA THR A 63 -42.53 5.98 14.32
C THR A 63 -41.58 7.08 14.79
N GLN A 64 -42.06 8.32 14.96
CA GLN A 64 -41.22 9.49 15.29
C GLN A 64 -40.43 9.34 16.59
N LEU A 65 -41.00 8.70 17.61
CA LEU A 65 -40.27 8.43 18.86
C LEU A 65 -39.10 7.47 18.64
N ALA A 66 -39.31 6.39 17.88
CA ALA A 66 -38.24 5.44 17.56
C ALA A 66 -37.15 6.10 16.69
N GLN A 67 -37.56 6.94 15.73
CA GLN A 67 -36.64 7.75 14.94
C GLN A 67 -35.82 8.70 15.83
N ALA A 68 -36.46 9.35 16.81
CA ALA A 68 -35.82 10.27 17.74
C ALA A 68 -34.75 9.57 18.59
N ILE A 69 -35.10 8.43 19.18
CA ILE A 69 -34.19 7.59 19.97
C ILE A 69 -32.99 7.15 19.11
N SER A 70 -33.25 6.71 17.87
CA SER A 70 -32.18 6.20 16.98
C SER A 70 -31.18 7.29 16.54
N ARG A 71 -31.63 8.55 16.41
CA ARG A 71 -30.79 9.67 15.98
C ARG A 71 -29.94 10.25 17.11
N GLY A 72 -30.39 10.10 18.36
CA GLY A 72 -29.83 10.87 19.49
C GLY A 72 -30.02 12.38 19.30
N ALA A 73 -29.25 13.19 20.02
CA ALA A 73 -29.30 14.65 19.88
C ALA A 73 -28.55 15.08 18.59
N TYR A 74 -29.31 15.48 17.57
CA TYR A 74 -28.77 16.01 16.32
C TYR A 74 -28.77 17.54 16.34
N LEU A 75 -27.60 18.13 16.18
CA LEU A 75 -27.39 19.58 16.32
C LEU A 75 -27.41 20.32 14.97
N GLY A 76 -27.53 19.62 13.85
CA GLY A 76 -27.44 20.22 12.51
C GLY A 76 -26.01 20.62 12.13
N ALA A 77 -25.89 21.70 11.36
CA ALA A 77 -24.59 22.28 11.02
C ALA A 77 -24.12 23.23 12.13
N PHE A 78 -22.87 23.07 12.59
CA PHE A 78 -22.29 23.96 13.60
C PHE A 78 -22.04 25.35 13.01
N GLY A 79 -22.46 26.37 13.75
CA GLY A 79 -22.07 27.76 13.51
C GLY A 79 -20.75 28.13 14.21
N GLY A 80 -20.45 29.42 14.26
CA GLY A 80 -19.28 29.96 14.95
C GLY A 80 -18.04 30.05 14.05
N SER A 81 -16.87 29.87 14.67
CA SER A 81 -15.57 29.89 13.98
C SER A 81 -14.89 28.51 14.02
N ALA A 82 -13.85 28.32 13.22
CA ALA A 82 -13.03 27.10 13.16
C ALA A 82 -12.69 26.45 14.52
N ASN A 83 -12.44 27.26 15.56
CA ASN A 83 -12.01 26.79 16.89
C ASN A 83 -13.02 27.10 18.02
N ALA A 84 -14.16 27.72 17.69
CA ALA A 84 -15.23 28.02 18.63
C ALA A 84 -16.56 27.71 17.95
N LEU A 85 -16.99 26.45 18.08
CA LEU A 85 -18.20 25.94 17.48
C LEU A 85 -19.41 26.36 18.32
N THR A 86 -20.51 26.70 17.66
CA THR A 86 -21.77 27.02 18.34
C THR A 86 -22.90 26.16 17.77
N ALA A 87 -23.73 25.58 18.62
CA ALA A 87 -24.96 24.92 18.22
C ALA A 87 -26.05 25.07 19.29
N SER A 88 -27.28 24.79 18.90
CA SER A 88 -28.45 24.76 19.79
C SER A 88 -29.17 23.43 19.62
N LEU A 89 -29.82 22.96 20.69
CA LEU A 89 -30.89 21.97 20.52
C LEU A 89 -31.96 22.55 19.59
N GLN A 90 -32.55 21.69 18.75
CA GLN A 90 -33.60 22.12 17.84
C GLN A 90 -34.90 22.44 18.59
N ASN A 91 -35.81 23.16 17.94
CA ASN A 91 -37.16 23.48 18.43
C ASN A 91 -37.22 24.18 19.81
N SER A 92 -36.17 24.90 20.20
CA SER A 92 -36.08 25.59 21.49
C SER A 92 -36.22 24.69 22.72
N THR A 93 -35.95 23.38 22.57
CA THR A 93 -35.97 22.44 23.69
C THR A 93 -34.90 22.82 24.72
N VAL A 94 -35.28 22.85 25.99
CA VAL A 94 -34.37 23.10 27.11
C VAL A 94 -34.29 21.85 27.99
N TRP A 95 -33.09 21.29 28.11
CA TRP A 95 -32.79 20.21 29.04
C TRP A 95 -32.24 20.79 30.36
N PRO A 96 -32.63 20.22 31.51
CA PRO A 96 -32.24 20.74 32.82
C PRO A 96 -30.72 20.65 33.04
N SER A 97 -30.08 19.61 32.49
CA SER A 97 -28.64 19.45 32.59
C SER A 97 -28.03 18.65 31.46
N LEU A 98 -26.72 18.84 31.27
CA LEU A 98 -25.87 17.98 30.46
C LEU A 98 -25.40 16.81 31.32
N LEU A 99 -25.78 15.59 30.93
CA LEU A 99 -25.47 14.35 31.64
C LEU A 99 -24.26 13.66 31.00
N PRO A 100 -23.34 13.09 31.80
CA PRO A 100 -22.27 12.25 31.27
C PRO A 100 -22.81 11.13 30.37
N GLY A 101 -22.14 10.87 29.25
CA GLY A 101 -22.54 9.86 28.27
C GLY A 101 -23.47 10.37 27.17
N MET A 102 -23.99 11.60 27.28
CA MET A 102 -24.80 12.20 26.22
C MET A 102 -23.98 12.39 24.94
N LYS A 103 -24.47 11.81 23.84
CA LYS A 103 -23.86 11.87 22.51
C LYS A 103 -24.56 12.91 21.64
N PHE A 104 -23.76 13.72 20.97
CA PHE A 104 -24.19 14.71 19.99
C PHE A 104 -23.60 14.39 18.63
N THR A 105 -24.34 14.73 17.57
CA THR A 105 -23.87 14.61 16.19
C THR A 105 -24.24 15.86 15.40
N GLY A 106 -23.36 16.28 14.50
CA GLY A 106 -23.63 17.39 13.57
C GLY A 106 -22.59 17.48 12.46
N ILE A 107 -22.67 18.54 11.65
CA ILE A 107 -21.81 18.76 10.48
C ILE A 107 -20.87 19.94 10.73
N VAL A 108 -19.58 19.73 10.51
CA VAL A 108 -18.55 20.78 10.61
C VAL A 108 -18.64 21.71 9.40
N THR A 109 -18.68 23.02 9.61
CA THR A 109 -18.74 24.02 8.53
C THR A 109 -17.36 24.59 8.16
N GLN A 110 -16.39 24.57 9.08
CA GLN A 110 -15.02 25.05 8.86
C GLN A 110 -14.01 24.08 9.51
N PRO A 111 -12.85 23.80 8.87
CA PRO A 111 -11.86 22.95 9.50
C PRO A 111 -11.25 23.68 10.68
N ASN A 112 -10.97 22.96 11.78
CA ASN A 112 -10.31 23.56 12.92
C ASN A 112 -8.83 23.85 12.62
N THR A 113 -8.27 24.89 13.22
CA THR A 113 -6.85 25.25 13.10
C THR A 113 -6.07 25.04 14.39
N GLY A 114 -6.73 24.58 15.46
CA GLY A 114 -6.12 24.28 16.75
C GLY A 114 -7.13 23.68 17.72
N ALA A 115 -6.93 23.93 19.02
CA ALA A 115 -7.84 23.49 20.07
C ALA A 115 -9.26 24.06 19.84
N VAL A 116 -10.28 23.23 20.08
CA VAL A 116 -11.68 23.56 19.78
C VAL A 116 -12.48 23.67 21.06
N SER A 117 -13.38 24.64 21.11
CA SER A 117 -14.42 24.73 22.12
C SER A 117 -15.81 24.66 21.46
N VAL A 118 -16.81 24.19 22.21
CA VAL A 118 -18.20 24.05 21.77
C VAL A 118 -19.10 24.76 22.76
N ALA A 119 -19.83 25.76 22.28
CA ALA A 119 -20.98 26.34 22.97
C ALA A 119 -22.25 25.61 22.53
N LEU A 120 -22.90 24.92 23.46
CA LEU A 120 -24.24 24.36 23.27
C LEU A 120 -25.26 25.20 24.03
N SER A 121 -26.35 25.55 23.34
CA SER A 121 -27.53 26.17 23.95
C SER A 121 -28.70 25.18 24.01
N GLY A 122 -29.64 25.40 24.94
CA GLY A 122 -30.70 24.44 25.28
C GLY A 122 -30.40 23.61 26.54
N PHE A 123 -29.44 24.03 27.37
CA PHE A 123 -29.09 23.37 28.63
C PHE A 123 -29.01 24.38 29.77
N SER A 124 -29.54 24.02 30.95
CA SER A 124 -29.49 24.90 32.12
C SER A 124 -28.19 24.76 32.92
N THR A 125 -27.61 23.54 32.99
CA THR A 125 -26.36 23.27 33.72
C THR A 125 -25.52 22.11 33.14
N PRO A 126 -24.19 22.23 33.01
CA PRO A 126 -23.42 23.47 33.00
C PRO A 126 -23.84 24.33 31.80
N PRO A 127 -24.14 25.62 31.99
CA PRO A 127 -24.31 26.52 30.86
C PRO A 127 -22.92 26.92 30.34
N GLY A 128 -22.72 26.86 29.03
CA GLY A 128 -21.62 27.58 28.39
C GLY A 128 -20.74 26.79 27.43
N VAL A 129 -19.57 27.38 27.17
CA VAL A 129 -18.54 26.92 26.23
C VAL A 129 -17.67 25.88 26.95
N LEU A 130 -17.65 24.65 26.46
CA LEU A 130 -16.76 23.60 26.95
C LEU A 130 -15.70 23.26 25.91
N ASN A 131 -14.54 22.78 26.37
CA ASN A 131 -13.51 22.29 25.46
C ASN A 131 -13.95 20.99 24.79
N LEU A 132 -13.65 20.87 23.51
CA LEU A 132 -13.72 19.61 22.76
C LEU A 132 -12.30 19.07 22.67
N PHE A 133 -12.14 17.84 23.14
CA PHE A 133 -10.89 17.13 23.15
C PHE A 133 -10.97 15.88 22.29
N ARG A 134 -9.78 15.41 21.92
CA ARG A 134 -9.53 14.08 21.39
C ARG A 134 -9.87 13.02 22.45
N ARG A 135 -10.04 11.76 22.02
CA ARG A 135 -10.38 10.62 22.88
C ARG A 135 -9.30 10.33 23.91
N ASP A 136 -8.05 10.64 23.57
CA ASP A 136 -6.86 10.46 24.41
C ASP A 136 -6.72 11.51 25.53
N GLY A 137 -7.63 12.48 25.62
CA GLY A 137 -7.53 13.54 26.62
C GLY A 137 -7.04 14.88 26.07
N GLN A 138 -6.33 14.87 24.95
CA GLN A 138 -5.57 16.01 24.44
C GLN A 138 -6.42 16.97 23.59
N ALA A 139 -5.93 18.20 23.42
CA ALA A 139 -6.54 19.17 22.52
C ALA A 139 -6.58 18.68 21.07
N LEU A 140 -7.62 19.06 20.32
CA LEU A 140 -7.65 18.86 18.88
C LEU A 140 -6.50 19.65 18.21
N GLN A 141 -5.98 19.08 17.13
CA GLN A 141 -4.98 19.68 16.26
C GLN A 141 -5.62 20.15 14.95
N ALA A 142 -4.94 21.05 14.23
CA ALA A 142 -5.43 21.56 12.96
C ALA A 142 -5.81 20.42 12.00
N GLY A 143 -7.01 20.48 11.43
CA GLY A 143 -7.51 19.48 10.47
C GLY A 143 -8.12 18.21 11.07
N ASP A 144 -8.24 18.12 12.40
CA ASP A 144 -8.98 17.05 13.07
C ASP A 144 -10.48 17.06 12.73
N LEU A 145 -11.04 18.25 12.60
CA LEU A 145 -12.39 18.50 12.09
C LEU A 145 -12.28 18.99 10.64
N ARG A 146 -13.07 18.40 9.73
CA ARG A 146 -13.06 18.74 8.30
C ARG A 146 -14.42 19.22 7.84
N THR A 147 -14.45 20.28 7.04
CA THR A 147 -15.69 20.84 6.49
C THR A 147 -16.52 19.80 5.74
N GLY A 148 -17.83 19.85 5.97
CA GLY A 148 -18.83 19.03 5.30
C GLY A 148 -18.92 17.59 5.83
N LEU A 149 -18.05 17.19 6.76
CA LEU A 149 -18.11 15.86 7.36
C LEU A 149 -18.98 15.86 8.62
N PRO A 150 -19.81 14.82 8.80
CA PRO A 150 -20.46 14.58 10.08
C PRO A 150 -19.40 14.18 11.11
N PHE A 151 -19.57 14.64 12.35
CA PHE A 151 -18.81 14.16 13.49
C PHE A 151 -19.71 14.00 14.71
N SER A 152 -19.29 13.13 15.62
CA SER A 152 -19.97 12.94 16.90
C SER A 152 -19.02 13.19 18.05
N PHE A 153 -19.56 13.65 19.18
CA PHE A 153 -18.84 13.77 20.43
C PHE A 153 -19.74 13.43 21.61
N VAL A 154 -19.14 13.09 22.74
CA VAL A 154 -19.81 12.70 23.98
C VAL A 154 -19.35 13.62 25.10
N TYR A 155 -20.28 14.02 25.97
CA TYR A 155 -19.91 14.68 27.22
C TYR A 155 -19.43 13.66 28.25
N ASP A 156 -18.21 13.81 28.77
CA ASP A 156 -17.62 12.86 29.74
C ASP A 156 -17.88 13.23 31.21
N GLY A 157 -18.63 14.32 31.46
CA GLY A 157 -18.85 14.88 32.79
C GLY A 157 -17.99 16.09 33.12
N SER A 158 -16.98 16.41 32.30
CA SER A 158 -16.12 17.58 32.44
C SER A 158 -15.95 18.35 31.12
N ALA A 159 -15.79 17.63 30.01
CA ALA A 159 -15.57 18.20 28.69
C ALA A 159 -16.23 17.34 27.61
N PHE A 160 -16.17 17.80 26.35
CA PHE A 160 -16.58 16.99 25.21
C PHE A 160 -15.40 16.16 24.68
N ARG A 161 -15.68 14.92 24.28
CA ARG A 161 -14.74 13.99 23.64
C ARG A 161 -15.25 13.60 22.28
N VAL A 162 -14.44 13.77 21.22
CA VAL A 162 -14.78 13.24 19.89
C VAL A 162 -15.01 11.72 20.00
N SER A 163 -16.07 11.18 19.41
CA SER A 163 -16.40 9.75 19.54
C SER A 163 -15.59 8.84 18.61
N THR A 164 -15.12 9.40 17.49
CA THR A 164 -14.29 8.70 16.49
C THR A 164 -12.84 9.14 16.62
N PRO A 165 -11.86 8.33 16.20
CA PRO A 165 -10.48 8.78 16.10
C PRO A 165 -10.39 10.08 15.31
N ALA A 166 -9.85 11.14 15.91
CA ALA A 166 -9.55 12.37 15.18
C ALA A 166 -8.46 12.10 14.13
N ALA A 167 -8.39 12.90 13.06
CA ALA A 167 -7.40 12.68 12.01
C ALA A 167 -5.95 12.64 12.54
N SER A 168 -5.64 13.46 13.55
CA SER A 168 -4.34 13.47 14.25
C SER A 168 -4.15 12.30 15.23
N GLU A 169 -5.23 11.65 15.70
CA GLU A 169 -5.12 10.37 16.43
C GLU A 169 -4.83 9.22 15.47
N VAL A 170 -5.34 9.31 14.24
CA VAL A 170 -4.97 8.44 13.11
C VAL A 170 -3.68 8.94 12.45
N THR A 171 -2.71 9.38 13.24
CA THR A 171 -1.35 8.94 12.92
C THR A 171 -1.41 7.42 12.96
N VAL A 172 -1.05 6.75 11.85
CA VAL A 172 -0.76 5.31 11.91
C VAL A 172 0.29 5.19 13.02
N ALA A 173 -0.14 4.76 14.21
CA ALA A 173 0.70 4.56 15.38
C ALA A 173 1.48 3.25 15.18
N GLY A 174 2.23 3.25 14.09
CA GLY A 174 2.99 2.20 13.45
C GLY A 174 3.58 2.87 12.23
N ALA A 175 4.88 3.16 12.27
CA ALA A 175 5.63 3.82 11.20
C ALA A 175 5.09 3.38 9.83
N SER A 176 4.73 4.34 8.97
CA SER A 176 4.29 4.00 7.62
C SER A 176 5.32 3.04 7.03
N LEU A 177 4.93 1.80 6.73
CA LEU A 177 5.92 0.81 6.27
C LEU A 177 6.48 1.18 4.89
N VAL A 178 5.89 2.16 4.21
CA VAL A 178 6.31 2.66 2.91
C VAL A 178 6.46 4.17 2.94
N HIS A 179 7.69 4.62 2.75
CA HIS A 179 8.02 6.03 2.59
C HIS A 179 8.41 6.31 1.15
N ARG A 180 7.99 7.45 0.61
CA ARG A 180 8.31 7.85 -0.78
C ARG A 180 9.01 9.20 -0.83
N GLY A 181 9.91 9.36 -1.78
CA GLY A 181 10.62 10.61 -2.01
C GLY A 181 11.15 10.75 -3.43
N VAL A 182 11.54 11.96 -3.78
CA VAL A 182 12.28 12.24 -5.02
C VAL A 182 13.70 12.65 -4.63
N SER A 183 14.69 11.98 -5.22
CA SER A 183 16.09 12.32 -4.98
C SER A 183 16.40 13.70 -5.56
N THR A 184 17.07 14.52 -4.75
CA THR A 184 17.65 15.82 -5.09
C THR A 184 19.17 15.78 -5.16
N GLY A 185 19.77 14.63 -4.82
CA GLY A 185 21.21 14.39 -4.91
C GLY A 185 21.68 13.96 -6.30
N THR A 186 22.89 13.42 -6.38
CA THR A 186 23.45 12.88 -7.63
C THR A 186 22.96 11.45 -7.87
N THR A 187 23.27 10.89 -9.05
CA THR A 187 22.91 9.50 -9.39
C THR A 187 23.55 8.45 -8.48
N ASN A 188 24.65 8.78 -7.81
CA ASN A 188 25.36 7.90 -6.87
C ASN A 188 25.28 8.37 -5.41
N ALA A 189 24.63 9.50 -5.14
CA ALA A 189 24.42 10.02 -3.79
C ALA A 189 22.96 10.46 -3.65
N ILE A 190 22.10 9.53 -3.24
CA ILE A 190 20.67 9.76 -3.07
C ILE A 190 20.45 10.67 -1.86
N VAL A 191 19.74 11.77 -2.06
CA VAL A 191 19.29 12.68 -0.99
C VAL A 191 17.82 12.95 -1.20
N ALA A 192 16.95 12.50 -0.29
CA ALA A 192 15.51 12.64 -0.48
C ALA A 192 14.81 13.01 0.84
N GLY A 193 13.89 13.97 0.75
CA GLY A 193 12.86 14.18 1.76
C GLY A 193 11.74 13.16 1.57
N LEU A 194 11.33 12.48 2.63
CA LEU A 194 10.32 11.43 2.58
C LEU A 194 8.93 11.93 2.98
N THR A 195 7.90 11.30 2.44
CA THR A 195 6.52 11.48 2.88
C THR A 195 5.83 10.11 3.01
N PRO A 196 5.38 9.71 4.22
CA PRO A 196 5.61 10.39 5.52
C PRO A 196 7.10 10.55 5.83
N GLY A 197 7.48 11.50 6.70
CA GLY A 197 8.88 11.66 7.12
C GLY A 197 9.30 10.57 8.11
N ILE A 198 10.61 10.35 8.26
CA ILE A 198 11.20 9.44 9.26
C ILE A 198 11.99 10.18 10.35
N THR A 199 12.03 9.57 11.53
CA THR A 199 12.88 9.99 12.66
C THR A 199 14.16 9.15 12.78
N ALA A 200 14.13 7.91 12.29
CA ALA A 200 15.26 7.00 12.21
C ALA A 200 15.07 6.03 11.03
N TYR A 201 16.15 5.34 10.65
CA TYR A 201 16.03 4.17 9.78
C TYR A 201 15.59 2.97 10.61
N GLU A 202 14.57 2.25 10.13
CA GLU A 202 13.93 1.16 10.86
C GLU A 202 13.90 -0.12 10.02
N LEU A 203 14.12 -1.26 10.68
CA LEU A 203 14.09 -2.56 10.02
C LEU A 203 12.67 -2.86 9.50
N GLY A 204 12.58 -3.40 8.28
CA GLY A 204 11.29 -3.77 7.68
C GLY A 204 10.54 -2.62 6.99
N VAL A 205 11.07 -1.40 7.04
CA VAL A 205 10.53 -0.24 6.32
C VAL A 205 11.05 -0.23 4.88
N VAL A 206 10.16 0.12 3.95
CA VAL A 206 10.43 0.26 2.52
C VAL A 206 10.52 1.74 2.15
N TYR A 207 11.59 2.11 1.45
CA TYR A 207 11.80 3.45 0.93
C TYR A 207 11.77 3.42 -0.59
N VAL A 208 10.82 4.13 -1.20
CA VAL A 208 10.65 4.22 -2.65
C VAL A 208 11.13 5.59 -3.12
N ILE A 209 12.30 5.62 -3.75
CA ILE A 209 12.96 6.85 -4.16
C ILE A 209 13.00 6.94 -5.68
N LYS A 210 12.47 8.02 -6.24
CA LYS A 210 12.66 8.34 -7.66
C LYS A 210 14.01 9.03 -7.87
N LEU A 211 14.80 8.56 -8.82
CA LEU A 211 16.08 9.15 -9.22
C LEU A 211 15.92 9.87 -10.57
N SER A 212 16.81 10.83 -10.86
CA SER A 212 16.83 11.59 -12.11
C SER A 212 17.53 10.85 -13.26
N ALA A 213 18.44 9.93 -12.96
CA ALA A 213 19.16 9.10 -13.93
C ALA A 213 19.70 7.82 -13.26
N ALA A 214 20.16 6.89 -14.11
CA ALA A 214 20.73 5.63 -13.67
C ALA A 214 22.03 5.84 -12.86
N ASN A 215 22.30 4.98 -11.89
CA ASN A 215 23.55 5.02 -11.15
C ASN A 215 24.74 4.62 -12.05
N THR A 216 25.90 5.20 -11.82
CA THR A 216 27.13 4.93 -12.59
C THR A 216 28.20 4.20 -11.76
N GLY A 217 27.90 3.87 -10.50
CA GLY A 217 28.80 3.16 -9.59
C GLY A 217 28.14 2.85 -8.25
N ALA A 218 28.96 2.77 -7.19
CA ALA A 218 28.47 2.58 -5.82
C ALA A 218 27.58 3.75 -5.40
N VAL A 219 26.55 3.46 -4.60
CA VAL A 219 25.51 4.43 -4.23
C VAL A 219 25.42 4.57 -2.71
N THR A 220 25.18 5.79 -2.23
CA THR A 220 24.76 6.06 -0.85
C THR A 220 23.39 6.71 -0.82
N ALA A 221 22.68 6.60 0.31
CA ALA A 221 21.38 7.24 0.52
C ALA A 221 21.32 7.95 1.88
N ASN A 222 20.92 9.22 1.86
CA ASN A 222 20.62 10.04 3.02
C ASN A 222 19.16 10.51 2.93
N LEU A 223 18.28 9.85 3.68
CA LEU A 223 16.84 10.13 3.65
C LEU A 223 16.45 10.93 4.90
N ASP A 224 15.71 12.03 4.71
CA ASP A 224 15.35 12.99 5.77
C ASP A 224 16.52 13.47 6.64
N GLY A 225 17.74 13.50 6.09
CA GLY A 225 18.93 13.96 6.80
C GLY A 225 19.41 13.03 7.92
N ARG A 226 19.00 11.75 7.95
CA ARG A 226 19.37 10.78 9.00
C ARG A 226 20.80 10.23 8.89
N GLY A 227 21.55 10.69 7.89
CA GLY A 227 22.92 10.27 7.62
C GLY A 227 23.00 9.39 6.37
N ALA A 228 24.10 9.52 5.63
CA ALA A 228 24.31 8.76 4.40
C ALA A 228 24.77 7.33 4.74
N LEU A 229 24.01 6.34 4.27
CA LEU A 229 24.36 4.92 4.37
C LEU A 229 24.60 4.32 2.97
N PRO A 230 25.47 3.31 2.83
CA PRO A 230 25.68 2.64 1.56
C PRO A 230 24.42 1.88 1.12
N VAL A 231 24.17 1.86 -0.18
CA VAL A 231 23.17 1.00 -0.82
C VAL A 231 23.92 -0.16 -1.49
N VAL A 232 23.50 -1.38 -1.18
CA VAL A 232 24.13 -2.62 -1.66
C VAL A 232 23.11 -3.52 -2.36
N ARG A 233 23.62 -4.50 -3.10
CA ARG A 233 22.81 -5.60 -3.63
C ARG A 233 22.41 -6.56 -2.50
N SER A 234 21.49 -7.46 -2.80
CA SER A 234 21.06 -8.53 -1.87
C SER A 234 22.20 -9.45 -1.39
N ASN A 235 23.31 -9.53 -2.12
CA ASN A 235 24.51 -10.27 -1.73
C ASN A 235 25.52 -9.45 -0.90
N GLY A 236 25.18 -8.23 -0.49
CA GLY A 236 26.03 -7.35 0.32
C GLY A 236 27.09 -6.56 -0.46
N ASN A 237 27.29 -6.82 -1.76
CA ASN A 237 28.26 -6.08 -2.56
C ASN A 237 27.74 -4.68 -2.94
N PRO A 238 28.63 -3.67 -3.09
CA PRO A 238 28.25 -2.34 -3.58
C PRO A 238 27.56 -2.40 -4.95
N LEU A 239 26.64 -1.47 -5.21
CA LEU A 239 26.02 -1.34 -6.52
C LEU A 239 27.07 -1.05 -7.62
N ARG A 240 26.81 -1.52 -8.85
CA ARG A 240 27.56 -1.17 -10.07
C ARG A 240 26.69 -0.29 -10.95
N ALA A 241 27.32 0.33 -11.95
CA ALA A 241 26.62 1.13 -12.96
C ALA A 241 25.42 0.35 -13.55
N GLY A 242 24.25 0.99 -13.59
CA GLY A 242 23.03 0.43 -14.19
C GLY A 242 22.16 -0.43 -13.26
N ASP A 243 22.57 -0.71 -12.02
CA ASP A 243 21.73 -1.46 -11.06
C ASP A 243 20.43 -0.74 -10.72
N ILE A 244 20.42 0.59 -10.74
CA ILE A 244 19.26 1.46 -10.57
C ILE A 244 19.06 2.20 -11.88
N SER A 245 17.87 2.09 -12.47
CA SER A 245 17.51 2.80 -13.70
C SER A 245 16.95 4.20 -13.43
N ASN A 246 15.84 4.29 -12.71
CA ASN A 246 15.16 5.55 -12.38
C ASN A 246 14.40 5.53 -11.04
N MET A 247 14.37 4.36 -10.38
CA MET A 247 13.65 4.17 -9.13
C MET A 247 14.39 3.15 -8.28
N ALA A 248 14.62 3.50 -7.02
CA ALA A 248 15.21 2.63 -6.02
C ALA A 248 14.14 2.26 -4.98
N VAL A 249 13.94 0.96 -4.79
CA VAL A 249 13.17 0.38 -3.68
C VAL A 249 14.19 -0.14 -2.68
N LEU A 250 14.32 0.56 -1.57
CA LEU A 250 15.33 0.30 -0.55
C LEU A 250 14.68 -0.30 0.69
N THR A 251 15.34 -1.27 1.29
CA THR A 251 15.03 -1.75 2.65
C THR A 251 16.23 -1.54 3.55
N TYR A 252 16.00 -1.06 4.77
CA TYR A 252 17.07 -0.87 5.73
C TYR A 252 17.46 -2.19 6.41
N ASN A 253 18.77 -2.44 6.54
CA ASN A 253 19.34 -3.52 7.32
C ASN A 253 19.94 -2.96 8.61
N SER A 254 19.72 -3.65 9.74
CA SER A 254 20.27 -3.29 11.06
C SER A 254 21.79 -3.16 11.11
N ASP A 255 22.51 -3.74 10.15
CA ASP A 255 23.96 -3.66 10.00
C ASP A 255 24.45 -2.32 9.40
N GLY A 256 23.56 -1.35 9.16
CA GLY A 256 23.93 0.01 8.76
C GLY A 256 24.06 0.24 7.25
N TYR A 257 23.26 -0.46 6.45
CA TYR A 257 23.19 -0.27 4.99
C TYR A 257 21.78 -0.49 4.45
N PHE A 258 21.53 -0.02 3.24
CA PHE A 258 20.30 -0.30 2.49
C PHE A 258 20.51 -1.43 1.49
N VAL A 259 19.51 -2.28 1.33
CA VAL A 259 19.46 -3.29 0.26
C VAL A 259 18.54 -2.78 -0.86
N LEU A 260 19.02 -2.82 -2.10
CA LEU A 260 18.21 -2.55 -3.28
C LEU A 260 17.35 -3.78 -3.61
N ALA A 261 16.03 -3.64 -3.53
CA ALA A 261 15.07 -4.71 -3.76
C ALA A 261 14.67 -4.87 -5.24
N ASN A 262 14.84 -3.83 -6.06
CA ASN A 262 14.43 -3.81 -7.46
C ASN A 262 15.64 -3.63 -8.41
N LEU A 263 16.57 -4.58 -8.39
CA LEU A 263 17.74 -4.56 -9.27
C LEU A 263 17.30 -4.47 -10.75
N ALA A 264 17.69 -3.41 -11.46
CA ALA A 264 17.25 -3.16 -12.84
C ALA A 264 17.88 -4.12 -13.86
N GLN A 265 19.05 -4.67 -13.53
CA GLN A 265 19.73 -5.69 -14.32
C GLN A 265 19.82 -6.96 -13.46
N GLU A 266 18.88 -7.88 -13.65
CA GLU A 266 18.96 -9.20 -13.02
C GLU A 266 20.29 -9.83 -13.47
N ILE A 267 21.18 -10.13 -12.53
CA ILE A 267 22.39 -10.91 -12.83
C ILE A 267 21.86 -12.26 -13.29
N ALA A 268 22.11 -12.61 -14.56
CA ALA A 268 21.92 -13.96 -15.03
C ALA A 268 22.70 -14.86 -14.04
N PRO A 269 22.04 -15.75 -13.26
CA PRO A 269 22.71 -16.51 -12.20
C PRO A 269 23.97 -17.19 -12.73
N PRO A 270 25.05 -17.33 -11.94
CA PRO A 270 26.19 -18.14 -12.35
C PRO A 270 25.70 -19.51 -12.88
N GLY A 271 25.97 -19.82 -14.15
CA GLY A 271 25.50 -21.04 -14.82
C GLY A 271 24.26 -20.91 -15.71
N SER A 272 23.65 -19.73 -15.84
CA SER A 272 22.55 -19.45 -16.79
C SER A 272 23.04 -19.19 -18.21
N GLY A 273 23.86 -20.11 -18.73
CA GLY A 273 24.37 -20.00 -20.08
C GLY A 273 23.27 -20.09 -21.13
N PHE A 274 23.46 -19.42 -22.27
CA PHE A 274 22.63 -19.64 -23.47
C PHE A 274 23.38 -20.58 -24.41
N ALA A 275 22.67 -21.57 -24.96
CA ALA A 275 23.22 -22.51 -25.93
C ALA A 275 22.44 -22.45 -27.24
N GLY A 276 23.12 -22.70 -28.35
CA GLY A 276 22.51 -22.74 -29.68
C GLY A 276 23.19 -23.75 -30.58
N SER A 277 22.50 -24.11 -31.67
CA SER A 277 23.02 -25.02 -32.69
C SER A 277 22.68 -24.58 -34.12
N GLN A 278 23.54 -24.95 -35.05
CA GLN A 278 23.34 -24.84 -36.50
C GLN A 278 23.73 -26.19 -37.12
N GLN A 279 23.02 -26.62 -38.16
CA GLN A 279 23.26 -27.92 -38.79
C GLN A 279 22.98 -27.89 -40.28
N ARG A 280 23.74 -28.71 -41.01
CA ARG A 280 23.55 -28.96 -42.44
C ARG A 280 23.68 -30.45 -42.70
N PHE A 281 22.62 -31.06 -43.22
CA PHE A 281 22.57 -32.50 -43.47
C PHE A 281 22.78 -32.83 -44.94
N GLY A 282 23.46 -33.94 -45.20
CA GLY A 282 23.48 -34.60 -46.51
C GLY A 282 24.03 -33.75 -47.66
N TYR A 283 24.96 -32.82 -47.39
CA TYR A 283 25.55 -32.00 -48.45
C TYR A 283 26.74 -32.72 -49.08
N THR A 284 26.95 -32.55 -50.39
CA THR A 284 28.14 -33.05 -51.10
C THR A 284 29.22 -31.98 -51.09
N PRO A 285 30.32 -32.16 -50.33
CA PRO A 285 31.37 -31.14 -50.26
C PRO A 285 32.14 -31.07 -51.59
N VAL A 286 32.47 -29.87 -52.05
CA VAL A 286 33.27 -29.67 -53.27
C VAL A 286 34.75 -29.54 -52.88
N ASN A 287 35.64 -30.19 -53.64
CA ASN A 287 37.08 -30.11 -53.41
C ASN A 287 37.57 -28.65 -53.31
N GLY A 288 38.31 -28.34 -52.25
CA GLY A 288 38.89 -27.01 -52.03
C GLY A 288 37.89 -25.91 -51.64
N GLN A 289 36.61 -26.21 -51.50
CA GLN A 289 35.58 -25.24 -51.10
C GLN A 289 35.28 -25.37 -49.60
N THR A 290 35.53 -24.31 -48.85
CA THR A 290 35.18 -24.23 -47.42
C THR A 290 33.69 -24.01 -47.25
N GLN A 291 33.05 -24.88 -46.49
CA GLN A 291 31.66 -24.71 -46.05
C GLN A 291 31.64 -24.17 -44.63
N THR A 292 30.81 -23.17 -44.37
CA THR A 292 30.74 -22.51 -43.05
C THR A 292 29.32 -22.51 -42.51
N LEU A 293 29.16 -22.92 -41.25
CA LEU A 293 28.02 -22.62 -40.41
C LEU A 293 28.42 -21.53 -39.43
N THR A 294 27.56 -20.54 -39.20
CA THR A 294 27.88 -19.38 -38.35
C THR A 294 26.70 -19.02 -37.48
N ALA A 295 26.96 -18.60 -36.24
CA ALA A 295 26.02 -17.88 -35.40
C ALA A 295 26.70 -16.66 -34.78
N THR A 296 26.02 -15.52 -34.78
CA THR A 296 26.51 -14.27 -34.19
C THR A 296 25.57 -13.81 -33.07
N PHE A 297 26.14 -13.43 -31.93
CA PHE A 297 25.41 -12.84 -30.81
C PHE A 297 26.24 -11.76 -30.13
N THR A 298 25.58 -10.91 -29.33
CA THR A 298 26.25 -9.91 -28.49
C THR A 298 26.17 -10.33 -27.04
N THR A 299 27.28 -10.31 -26.32
CA THR A 299 27.29 -10.67 -24.89
C THR A 299 26.88 -9.48 -24.04
N THR A 300 25.98 -9.68 -23.09
CA THR A 300 25.66 -8.64 -22.09
C THR A 300 26.70 -8.64 -20.96
N TYR A 301 27.31 -9.78 -20.69
CA TYR A 301 28.26 -9.99 -19.59
C TYR A 301 29.59 -10.51 -20.12
N ALA A 302 30.65 -10.35 -19.34
CA ALA A 302 31.89 -11.09 -19.59
C ALA A 302 31.67 -12.57 -19.30
N GLY A 303 32.42 -13.45 -19.93
CA GLY A 303 32.28 -14.89 -19.70
C GLY A 303 33.13 -15.73 -20.63
N ILE A 304 32.73 -16.98 -20.82
CA ILE A 304 33.40 -17.93 -21.70
C ILE A 304 32.41 -18.39 -22.76
N VAL A 305 32.83 -18.36 -24.02
CA VAL A 305 32.11 -19.03 -25.11
C VAL A 305 32.85 -20.31 -25.43
N GLN A 306 32.13 -21.43 -25.47
CA GLN A 306 32.62 -22.69 -25.99
C GLN A 306 31.85 -23.01 -27.26
N CYS A 307 32.56 -23.44 -28.31
CA CYS A 307 31.91 -23.99 -29.49
C CYS A 307 32.53 -25.32 -29.89
N VAL A 308 31.68 -26.18 -30.44
CA VAL A 308 31.98 -27.53 -30.88
C VAL A 308 31.49 -27.66 -32.31
N ALA A 309 32.40 -27.96 -33.23
CA ALA A 309 32.10 -28.29 -34.60
C ALA A 309 32.26 -29.81 -34.80
N THR A 310 31.26 -30.46 -35.37
CA THR A 310 31.31 -31.88 -35.70
C THR A 310 30.96 -32.08 -37.16
N LEU A 311 31.70 -32.94 -37.84
CA LEU A 311 31.46 -33.35 -39.21
C LEU A 311 31.36 -34.88 -39.26
N ASN A 312 30.28 -35.40 -39.82
CA ASN A 312 30.05 -36.83 -40.00
C ASN A 312 30.05 -37.17 -41.50
N THR A 313 30.78 -38.21 -41.89
CA THR A 313 30.83 -38.74 -43.27
C THR A 313 30.74 -40.26 -43.25
N SER A 314 30.12 -40.87 -44.26
CA SER A 314 30.08 -42.33 -44.41
C SER A 314 30.17 -42.73 -45.89
N PRO A 315 31.15 -43.55 -46.32
CA PRO A 315 32.31 -44.08 -45.58
C PRO A 315 33.45 -43.04 -45.41
N GLN A 316 34.38 -43.31 -44.48
CA GLN A 316 35.53 -42.42 -44.22
C GLN A 316 36.38 -42.22 -45.47
N ASN A 317 36.41 -40.99 -45.96
CA ASN A 317 37.55 -40.51 -46.74
C ASN A 317 38.26 -39.52 -45.83
N GLY A 318 39.50 -39.80 -45.40
CA GLY A 318 40.33 -38.96 -44.50
C GLY A 318 40.68 -37.57 -45.07
N ASN A 319 39.85 -37.07 -45.98
CA ASN A 319 40.05 -35.93 -46.85
C ASN A 319 39.17 -34.74 -46.46
N ILE A 320 38.48 -34.76 -45.31
CA ILE A 320 37.73 -33.59 -44.82
C ILE A 320 38.09 -33.30 -43.38
N SER A 321 38.63 -32.12 -43.14
CA SER A 321 38.81 -31.57 -41.80
C SER A 321 37.64 -30.66 -41.44
N THR A 322 37.28 -30.62 -40.16
CA THR A 322 36.40 -29.60 -39.60
C THR A 322 37.15 -28.77 -38.56
N ALA A 323 36.96 -27.47 -38.56
CA ALA A 323 37.55 -26.54 -37.62
C ALA A 323 36.46 -25.72 -36.95
N ALA A 324 36.43 -25.73 -35.62
CA ALA A 324 35.63 -24.81 -34.82
C ALA A 324 36.41 -23.51 -34.65
N SER A 325 35.74 -22.38 -34.76
CA SER A 325 36.35 -21.07 -34.55
C SER A 325 35.40 -20.14 -33.80
N ILE A 326 35.98 -19.29 -32.95
CA ILE A 326 35.27 -18.22 -32.25
C ILE A 326 35.98 -16.92 -32.60
N SER A 327 35.24 -15.96 -33.15
CA SER A 327 35.69 -14.60 -33.38
C SER A 327 35.04 -13.65 -32.39
N VAL A 328 35.86 -12.86 -31.71
CA VAL A 328 35.43 -11.84 -30.74
C VAL A 328 35.83 -10.49 -31.29
N ASN A 329 34.85 -9.66 -31.63
CA ASN A 329 35.06 -8.35 -32.28
C ASN A 329 35.98 -8.42 -33.52
N GLY A 330 35.91 -9.52 -34.28
CA GLY A 330 36.72 -9.75 -35.47
C GLY A 330 38.04 -10.50 -35.22
N ALA A 331 38.51 -10.66 -33.98
CA ALA A 331 39.70 -11.45 -33.65
C ALA A 331 39.33 -12.93 -33.45
N ALA A 332 39.87 -13.83 -34.28
CA ALA A 332 39.51 -15.24 -34.28
C ALA A 332 40.49 -16.13 -33.51
N SER A 333 39.95 -17.07 -32.74
CA SER A 333 40.66 -18.24 -32.20
C SER A 333 40.08 -19.49 -32.85
N SER A 334 40.95 -20.39 -33.32
CA SER A 334 40.57 -21.66 -33.93
C SER A 334 40.95 -22.84 -33.05
N GLY A 335 40.06 -23.82 -32.94
CA GLY A 335 40.35 -25.10 -32.30
C GLY A 335 41.16 -26.02 -33.23
N SER A 336 41.92 -26.94 -32.63
CA SER A 336 42.50 -28.06 -33.37
C SER A 336 41.42 -29.08 -33.71
N ALA A 337 41.56 -29.74 -34.85
CA ALA A 337 40.66 -30.82 -35.27
C ALA A 337 41.22 -32.16 -34.81
N ASP A 338 40.37 -33.02 -34.25
CA ASP A 338 40.68 -34.42 -34.01
C ASP A 338 39.75 -35.30 -34.87
N SER A 339 40.28 -36.41 -35.40
CA SER A 339 39.59 -37.28 -36.35
C SER A 339 39.47 -38.70 -35.79
N VAL A 340 38.25 -39.19 -35.62
CA VAL A 340 37.97 -40.56 -35.15
C VAL A 340 36.97 -41.20 -36.10
N SER A 341 37.35 -42.33 -36.72
CA SER A 341 36.51 -43.29 -37.44
C SER A 341 35.10 -42.82 -37.89
N GLY A 342 35.03 -41.93 -38.88
CA GLY A 342 33.78 -41.46 -39.52
C GLY A 342 33.43 -40.01 -39.22
N SER A 343 34.04 -39.44 -38.18
CA SER A 343 33.74 -38.13 -37.66
C SER A 343 35.00 -37.29 -37.42
N CYS A 344 34.91 -36.00 -37.70
CA CYS A 344 35.90 -35.02 -37.29
C CYS A 344 35.24 -34.06 -36.29
N THR A 345 35.90 -33.79 -35.16
CA THR A 345 35.41 -32.87 -34.13
C THR A 345 36.47 -31.83 -33.80
N SER A 346 36.05 -30.59 -33.62
CA SER A 346 36.90 -29.50 -33.16
C SER A 346 36.20 -28.72 -32.06
N ILE A 347 36.94 -28.35 -31.02
CA ILE A 347 36.44 -27.62 -29.85
C ILE A 347 37.32 -26.41 -29.63
N VAL A 348 36.72 -25.27 -29.34
CA VAL A 348 37.44 -24.05 -28.94
C VAL A 348 36.67 -23.35 -27.83
N SER A 349 37.41 -22.80 -26.87
CA SER A 349 36.88 -22.01 -25.76
C SER A 349 37.60 -20.67 -25.72
N VAL A 350 36.85 -19.57 -25.64
CA VAL A 350 37.41 -18.20 -25.65
C VAL A 350 36.73 -17.36 -24.57
N ALA A 351 37.54 -16.63 -23.81
CA ALA A 351 37.04 -15.61 -22.89
C ALA A 351 36.54 -14.39 -23.67
N VAL A 352 35.36 -13.90 -23.34
CA VAL A 352 34.70 -12.78 -24.02
C VAL A 352 34.41 -11.65 -23.04
N PRO A 353 34.71 -10.38 -23.39
CA PRO A 353 34.33 -9.25 -22.55
C PRO A 353 32.82 -8.97 -22.65
N ALA A 354 32.29 -8.19 -21.71
CA ALA A 354 30.92 -7.69 -21.79
C ALA A 354 30.74 -6.74 -22.99
N GLY A 355 29.59 -6.81 -23.66
CA GLY A 355 29.29 -6.01 -24.84
C GLY A 355 29.96 -6.48 -26.13
N ALA A 356 30.68 -7.61 -26.11
CA ALA A 356 31.41 -8.08 -27.27
C ALA A 356 30.45 -8.68 -28.31
N SER A 357 30.73 -8.41 -29.59
CA SER A 357 30.14 -9.16 -30.68
C SER A 357 30.92 -10.46 -30.87
N VAL A 358 30.25 -11.58 -30.67
CA VAL A 358 30.83 -12.92 -30.79
C VAL A 358 30.24 -13.61 -32.00
N THR A 359 31.11 -14.13 -32.86
CA THR A 359 30.74 -15.00 -33.96
C THR A 359 31.37 -16.35 -33.76
N VAL A 360 30.54 -17.39 -33.65
CA VAL A 360 31.00 -18.79 -33.61
C VAL A 360 30.78 -19.42 -34.97
N ALA A 361 31.76 -20.20 -35.44
CA ALA A 361 31.68 -20.83 -36.75
C ALA A 361 32.27 -22.25 -36.78
N ALA A 362 31.65 -23.10 -37.58
CA ALA A 362 32.18 -24.40 -37.97
C ALA A 362 32.55 -24.34 -39.45
N GLN A 363 33.82 -24.59 -39.77
CA GLN A 363 34.33 -24.62 -41.14
C GLN A 363 34.72 -26.04 -41.51
N SER A 364 34.25 -26.55 -42.66
CA SER A 364 34.72 -27.82 -43.21
C SER A 364 35.34 -27.61 -44.57
N THR A 365 36.56 -28.10 -44.78
CA THR A 365 37.27 -27.96 -46.06
C THR A 365 37.73 -29.34 -46.54
N PRO A 366 37.18 -29.85 -47.65
CA PRO A 366 37.65 -31.10 -48.24
C PRO A 366 38.96 -30.88 -49.00
N SER A 367 39.96 -31.73 -48.77
CA SER A 367 41.18 -31.83 -49.58
C SER A 367 40.97 -32.63 -50.88
N GLN A 368 39.87 -33.37 -50.99
CA GLN A 368 39.37 -34.05 -52.20
C GLN A 368 37.84 -34.11 -52.18
N THR A 369 37.20 -34.24 -53.36
CA THR A 369 35.73 -34.41 -53.43
C THR A 369 35.33 -35.73 -52.77
N PRO A 370 34.51 -35.72 -51.71
CA PRO A 370 34.07 -36.94 -51.05
C PRO A 370 33.10 -37.70 -51.95
N THR A 371 33.15 -39.02 -51.91
CA THR A 371 32.25 -39.91 -52.67
C THR A 371 30.87 -40.05 -52.03
N ALA A 372 30.67 -39.50 -50.83
CA ALA A 372 29.42 -39.56 -50.10
C ALA A 372 29.05 -38.20 -49.49
N ALA A 373 27.77 -38.08 -49.13
CA ALA A 373 27.26 -36.90 -48.47
C ALA A 373 27.81 -36.76 -47.04
N ALA A 374 28.03 -35.52 -46.62
CA ALA A 374 28.48 -35.15 -45.29
C ALA A 374 27.36 -34.46 -44.50
N SER A 375 27.45 -34.51 -43.17
CA SER A 375 26.61 -33.71 -42.28
C SER A 375 27.47 -32.92 -41.31
N GLN A 376 27.23 -31.62 -41.19
CA GLN A 376 28.00 -30.69 -40.36
C GLN A 376 27.11 -30.11 -39.26
N TYR A 377 27.65 -30.02 -38.06
CA TYR A 377 27.00 -29.48 -36.88
C TYR A 377 27.90 -28.45 -36.21
N LEU A 378 27.29 -27.36 -35.75
CA LEU A 378 27.89 -26.34 -34.91
C LEU A 378 27.03 -26.24 -33.66
N ASN A 379 27.61 -26.50 -32.48
CA ASN A 379 26.97 -26.29 -31.19
C ASN A 379 27.80 -25.27 -30.41
N TYR A 380 27.16 -24.40 -29.65
CA TYR A 380 27.86 -23.44 -28.81
C TYR A 380 27.10 -23.17 -27.52
N ILE A 381 27.85 -22.76 -26.50
CA ILE A 381 27.33 -22.29 -25.22
C ILE A 381 28.12 -21.04 -24.79
N PHE A 382 27.41 -20.02 -24.34
CA PHE A 382 27.99 -18.90 -23.61
C PHE A 382 27.71 -19.09 -22.13
N ILE A 383 28.74 -19.03 -21.30
CA ILE A 383 28.64 -19.13 -19.85
C ILE A 383 29.05 -17.76 -19.29
N PRO A 384 28.12 -16.98 -18.70
CA PRO A 384 28.45 -15.72 -18.06
C PRO A 384 29.36 -15.97 -16.85
N GLY A 385 30.37 -15.11 -16.68
CA GLY A 385 31.40 -15.20 -15.63
C GLY A 385 31.19 -14.26 -14.46
#